data_AF-A0A813DJP5-F1
#
_entry.id   AF-A0A813DJP5-F1
#
_cell.length_a   1.000
_cell.length_b   1.000
_cell.length_c   1.000
_cell.angle_alpha   90.00
_cell.angle_beta   90.00
_cell.angle_gamma   90.00
#
_symmetry.space_group_name_H-M   'P 1'
#
loop_
_entity.id
_entity.type
_entity.pdbx_description
1 polymer ?
#
loop_
_entity_poly.entity_id
_entity_poly.type
_entity_poly.pdbx_seq_one_letter_code
_entity_poly.pdbx_strand_id
1 'polypeptide(L)'
;MFVPITCQEEACRGATAADNSNSCYELVAASSFGKCQEMCLSQPRHCKGFEFSRGRCEIWTRPEGILSSYKLTGFTCFRNDLAPVFSPVDGGKDRACRGATSLGNSAS
;
A
#
# COMPACT_ATOMS: atom_id res chain seq x y z
N MET A 1 7.64 0.76 9.29
CA MET A 1 7.79 -0.70 9.44
C MET A 1 7.22 -1.32 8.18
N PHE A 2 7.94 -2.25 7.53
CA PHE A 2 7.39 -2.99 6.41
C PHE A 2 7.03 -4.40 6.85
N VAL A 3 5.85 -4.85 6.44
CA VAL A 3 5.41 -6.22 6.67
C VAL A 3 5.21 -6.94 5.34
N PRO A 4 5.70 -8.19 5.23
CA PRO A 4 5.37 -9.01 4.08
C PRO A 4 3.86 -9.27 4.08
N ILE A 5 3.23 -9.29 2.90
CA ILE A 5 1.81 -9.62 2.79
C ILE A 5 1.57 -11.10 3.14
N THR A 6 2.49 -11.97 2.73
CA THR A 6 2.60 -13.38 3.10
C THR A 6 4.06 -13.82 3.15
N CYS A 7 4.34 -14.98 3.74
CA CYS A 7 5.68 -15.56 3.75
C CYS A 7 6.07 -16.25 2.42
N GLN A 8 5.44 -15.92 1.29
CA GLN A 8 5.65 -16.54 -0.02
C GLN A 8 5.97 -15.49 -1.10
N GLU A 9 6.64 -15.92 -2.17
CA GLU A 9 6.92 -15.04 -3.32
C GLU A 9 5.63 -14.63 -4.01
N GLU A 10 5.38 -13.32 -4.05
CA GLU A 10 4.13 -12.76 -4.52
C GLU A 10 4.31 -11.35 -5.05
N ALA A 11 3.46 -11.03 -6.02
CA ALA A 11 3.34 -9.73 -6.60
C ALA A 11 2.21 -8.95 -5.92
N CYS A 12 2.41 -7.65 -5.73
CA CYS A 12 1.44 -6.74 -5.15
C CYS A 12 0.24 -6.57 -6.08
N ARG A 13 -0.95 -6.42 -5.50
CA ARG A 13 -2.20 -6.18 -6.24
C ARG A 13 -3.05 -5.11 -5.57
N GLY A 14 -3.88 -4.45 -6.36
CA GLY A 14 -4.84 -3.45 -5.90
C GLY A 14 -6.00 -4.08 -5.13
N ALA A 15 -7.23 -3.86 -5.59
CA ALA A 15 -8.43 -4.32 -4.88
C ALA A 15 -8.63 -5.84 -4.90
N THR A 16 -8.14 -6.52 -5.94
CA THR A 16 -8.29 -7.98 -6.12
C THR A 16 -7.01 -8.60 -6.64
N ALA A 17 -6.86 -9.92 -6.57
CA ALA A 17 -5.67 -10.62 -7.05
C ALA A 17 -5.40 -10.43 -8.57
N ALA A 18 -6.43 -10.03 -9.34
CA ALA A 18 -6.33 -9.73 -10.77
C ALA A 18 -6.01 -8.24 -11.06
N ASP A 19 -6.11 -7.37 -10.05
CA ASP A 19 -5.87 -5.92 -10.20
C ASP A 19 -4.37 -5.61 -10.19
N ASN A 20 -3.77 -5.59 -11.38
CA ASN A 20 -2.35 -5.31 -11.63
C ASN A 20 -2.12 -3.99 -12.40
N SER A 21 -3.10 -3.07 -12.34
CA SER A 21 -3.04 -1.82 -13.12
C SER A 21 -1.80 -0.99 -12.76
N ASN A 22 -1.10 -0.49 -13.79
CA ASN A 22 0.06 0.38 -13.63
C ASN A 22 -0.27 1.75 -13.02
N SER A 23 -1.55 2.12 -12.94
CA SER A 23 -2.00 3.33 -12.26
C SER A 23 -1.84 3.26 -10.74
N CYS A 24 -1.58 2.07 -10.18
CA CYS A 24 -1.51 1.85 -8.74
C CYS A 24 -0.10 2.06 -8.16
N TYR A 25 0.92 2.13 -9.00
CA TYR A 25 2.31 2.19 -8.60
C TYR A 25 3.15 3.02 -9.57
N GLU A 26 4.31 3.47 -9.08
CA GLU A 26 5.34 4.11 -9.88
C GLU A 26 6.52 3.15 -10.05
N LEU A 27 6.99 3.00 -11.29
CA LEU A 27 8.18 2.21 -11.57
C LEU A 27 9.43 3.04 -11.28
N VAL A 28 10.31 2.51 -10.43
CA VAL A 28 11.59 3.14 -10.09
C VAL A 28 12.75 2.19 -10.35
N ALA A 29 13.89 2.77 -10.73
CA ALA A 29 15.13 2.02 -10.92
C ALA A 29 15.76 1.71 -9.56
N ALA A 30 15.74 0.45 -9.14
CA ALA A 30 16.41 0.00 -7.93
C ALA A 30 17.16 -1.31 -8.19
N SER A 31 18.46 -1.33 -7.87
CA SER A 31 19.30 -2.51 -8.09
C SER A 31 19.16 -3.58 -7.00
N SER A 32 18.45 -3.28 -5.91
CA SER A 32 18.29 -4.20 -4.78
C SER A 32 16.99 -3.96 -4.03
N PHE A 33 16.57 -4.97 -3.28
CA PHE A 33 15.46 -4.90 -2.35
C PHE A 33 15.62 -3.73 -1.36
N GLY A 34 16.79 -3.60 -0.73
CA GLY A 34 17.07 -2.53 0.22
C GLY A 34 16.93 -1.15 -0.41
N LYS A 35 17.33 -1.00 -1.67
CA LYS A 35 17.18 0.29 -2.37
C LYS A 35 15.72 0.61 -2.68
N CYS A 36 14.93 -0.39 -3.06
CA CYS A 36 13.49 -0.24 -3.26
C CYS A 36 12.78 0.18 -1.95
N GLN A 37 13.17 -0.44 -0.84
CA GLN A 37 12.70 -0.09 0.50
C GLN A 37 13.05 1.36 0.89
N GLU A 38 14.30 1.78 0.70
CA GLU A 38 14.73 3.16 0.96
C GLU A 38 13.93 4.18 0.14
N MET A 39 13.69 3.89 -1.15
CA MET A 39 12.91 4.77 -2.02
C MET A 39 11.48 4.95 -1.50
N CYS A 40 10.84 3.86 -1.06
CA CYS A 40 9.54 3.95 -0.42
C CYS A 40 9.58 4.80 0.87
N LEU A 41 10.57 4.58 1.75
CA LEU A 41 10.72 5.33 3.00
C LEU A 41 11.00 6.82 2.79
N SER A 42 11.66 7.19 1.69
CA SER A 42 11.91 8.58 1.33
C SER A 42 10.63 9.35 0.95
N GLN A 43 9.51 8.64 0.72
CA GLN A 43 8.23 9.21 0.31
C GLN A 43 7.08 8.80 1.26
N PRO A 44 7.15 9.14 2.56
CA PRO A 44 6.29 8.55 3.60
C PRO A 44 4.78 8.85 3.43
N ARG A 45 4.42 9.95 2.74
CA ARG A 45 3.03 10.30 2.46
C ARG A 45 2.44 9.55 1.26
N HIS A 46 3.30 9.17 0.31
CA HIS A 46 2.90 8.60 -0.97
C HIS A 46 3.05 7.08 -0.97
N CYS A 47 4.11 6.56 -0.37
CA CYS A 47 4.39 5.14 -0.41
C CYS A 47 3.50 4.34 0.56
N LYS A 48 2.66 3.48 -0.01
CA LYS A 48 1.83 2.49 0.70
C LYS A 48 2.52 1.13 0.84
N GLY A 49 3.61 0.92 0.11
CA GLY A 49 4.37 -0.31 0.07
C GLY A 49 5.19 -0.39 -1.22
N PHE A 50 5.86 -1.51 -1.43
CA PHE A 50 6.62 -1.73 -2.65
C PHE A 50 6.60 -3.19 -3.09
N GLU A 51 6.80 -3.38 -4.39
CA GLU A 51 7.12 -4.66 -5.00
C GLU A 51 8.56 -4.63 -5.52
N PHE A 52 9.31 -5.71 -5.32
CA PHE A 52 10.61 -5.88 -5.94
C PHE A 52 10.69 -7.19 -6.72
N SER A 53 11.22 -7.13 -7.94
CA SER A 53 11.46 -8.30 -8.80
C SER A 53 12.62 -8.05 -9.76
N ARG A 54 13.62 -8.96 -9.83
CA ARG A 54 14.73 -8.95 -10.81
C ARG A 54 15.26 -7.54 -11.23
N GLY A 55 15.47 -6.63 -10.27
CA GLY A 55 15.99 -5.27 -10.53
C GLY A 55 14.94 -4.21 -10.92
N ARG A 56 13.66 -4.55 -10.85
CA ARG A 56 12.52 -3.66 -10.99
C ARG A 56 11.90 -3.42 -9.62
N CYS A 57 11.55 -2.17 -9.35
CA CYS A 57 10.91 -1.76 -8.13
C CYS A 57 9.64 -0.98 -8.47
N GLU A 58 8.52 -1.40 -7.91
CA GLU A 58 7.24 -0.70 -8.00
C GLU A 58 6.94 -0.08 -6.65
N ILE A 59 6.86 1.24 -6.59
CA ILE A 59 6.44 1.98 -5.39
C ILE A 59 4.93 2.13 -5.47
N TRP A 60 4.20 1.50 -4.54
CA TRP A 60 2.74 1.53 -4.54
C TRP A 60 2.25 2.84 -3.93
N THR A 61 1.49 3.60 -4.71
CA THR A 61 1.05 4.97 -4.37
C THR A 61 -0.45 5.14 -4.32
N ARG A 62 -1.22 4.12 -4.77
CA ARG A 62 -2.68 4.11 -4.72
C ARG A 62 -3.19 4.52 -3.32
N PRO A 63 -4.17 5.43 -3.19
CA PRO A 63 -4.61 5.95 -1.88
C PRO A 63 -5.01 4.86 -0.87
N GLU A 64 -5.71 3.83 -1.34
CA GLU A 64 -6.19 2.70 -0.53
C GLU A 64 -5.11 1.64 -0.30
N GLY A 65 -3.94 1.79 -0.92
CA GLY A 65 -2.79 0.90 -0.76
C GLY A 65 -2.89 -0.42 -1.51
N ILE A 66 -2.13 -1.39 -1.01
CA ILE A 66 -2.06 -2.75 -1.56
C ILE A 66 -3.10 -3.59 -0.82
N LEU A 67 -4.23 -3.94 -1.43
CA LEU A 67 -5.29 -4.69 -0.75
C LEU A 67 -5.26 -6.18 -1.04
N SER A 68 -4.52 -6.60 -2.06
CA SER A 68 -4.40 -8.00 -2.45
C SER A 68 -2.99 -8.34 -2.91
N SER A 69 -2.74 -9.62 -3.15
CA SER A 69 -1.49 -10.13 -3.73
C SER A 69 -1.79 -11.32 -4.64
N TYR A 70 -0.81 -11.69 -5.45
CA TYR A 70 -0.88 -12.85 -6.33
C TYR A 70 0.42 -13.63 -6.27
N LYS A 71 0.34 -14.93 -5.97
CA LYS A 71 1.52 -15.80 -5.88
C LYS A 71 2.25 -15.82 -7.22
N LEU A 72 3.49 -15.35 -7.22
CA LEU A 72 4.30 -15.22 -8.42
C LEU A 72 5.77 -15.32 -8.05
N THR A 73 6.43 -16.33 -8.61
CA THR A 73 7.83 -16.63 -8.31
C THR A 73 8.77 -15.49 -8.72
N GLY A 74 9.70 -15.14 -7.83
CA GLY A 74 10.68 -14.07 -8.03
C GLY A 74 10.17 -12.65 -7.75
N PHE A 75 8.99 -12.53 -7.13
CA PHE A 75 8.40 -11.27 -6.71
C PHE A 75 8.29 -11.22 -5.18
N THR A 76 8.43 -10.02 -4.62
CA THR A 76 8.20 -9.81 -3.19
C THR A 76 7.42 -8.53 -2.96
N CYS A 77 6.32 -8.65 -2.23
CA CYS A 77 5.40 -7.55 -1.95
C CYS A 77 5.39 -7.19 -0.45
N PHE A 78 5.60 -5.90 -0.16
CA PHE A 78 5.64 -5.39 1.21
C PHE A 78 4.72 -4.19 1.38
N ARG A 79 3.94 -4.19 2.46
CA ARG A 79 3.14 -3.02 2.87
C ARG A 79 3.94 -2.14 3.82
N ASN A 80 3.75 -0.84 3.71
CA ASN A 80 4.24 0.13 4.68
C ASN A 80 3.17 0.34 5.76
N ASP A 81 3.34 -0.22 6.96
CA ASP A 81 2.36 -0.07 8.04
C ASP A 81 2.26 1.35 8.59
N LEU A 82 3.27 2.18 8.32
CA LEU A 82 3.24 3.60 8.69
C LEU A 82 2.50 4.43 7.66
N ALA A 83 2.17 3.87 6.50
CA ALA A 83 1.36 4.57 5.54
C ALA A 83 -0.05 4.73 6.13
N PRO A 84 -0.60 5.95 6.20
CA PRO A 84 -1.99 6.11 6.56
C PRO A 84 -2.84 5.43 5.47
N VAL A 85 -3.34 4.25 5.79
CA VAL A 85 -4.40 3.56 5.04
C VAL A 85 -5.69 3.93 5.76
N PHE A 86 -6.31 5.02 5.34
CA PHE A 86 -7.65 5.36 5.78
C PHE A 86 -8.63 4.44 5.06
N SER A 87 -8.92 3.28 5.64
CA SER A 87 -10.07 2.49 5.22
C SER A 87 -11.33 3.24 5.63
N PRO A 88 -12.22 3.59 4.70
CA PRO A 88 -13.49 4.18 5.09
C PRO A 88 -14.28 3.19 5.95
N VAL A 89 -14.81 3.67 7.07
CA VAL A 89 -15.79 2.90 7.84
C VAL A 89 -17.03 2.71 6.96
N ASP A 90 -17.45 1.45 6.79
CA ASP A 90 -18.63 1.05 6.01
C ASP A 90 -18.68 1.59 4.56
N GLY A 91 -17.53 1.72 3.90
CA GLY A 91 -17.47 2.11 2.48
C GLY A 91 -17.53 3.62 2.19
N GLY A 92 -17.67 4.48 3.22
CA GLY A 92 -17.18 5.87 3.17
C GLY A 92 -17.97 6.89 2.35
N LYS A 93 -19.13 6.53 1.79
CA LYS A 93 -19.95 7.45 1.01
C LYS A 93 -21.06 8.06 1.87
N ASP A 94 -21.16 9.39 1.89
CA ASP A 94 -22.19 10.17 2.60
C ASP A 94 -22.24 9.95 4.13
N ARG A 95 -21.08 9.78 4.77
CA ARG A 95 -20.96 9.54 6.21
C ARG A 95 -20.23 10.68 6.91
N ALA A 96 -20.81 11.18 8.01
CA ALA A 96 -20.11 12.04 8.95
C ALA A 96 -19.38 11.20 10.00
N CYS A 97 -18.16 11.58 10.37
CA CYS A 97 -17.47 11.01 11.53
C CYS A 97 -18.17 11.51 12.80
N ARG A 98 -18.75 10.62 13.60
CA ARG A 98 -19.24 10.94 14.95
C ARG A 98 -18.42 10.12 15.95
N GLY A 99 -17.99 10.76 17.03
CA GLY A 99 -17.33 10.07 18.14
C GLY A 99 -18.23 9.01 18.78
N ALA A 100 -17.67 8.16 19.63
CA ALA A 100 -18.39 7.07 20.30
C ALA A 100 -19.58 7.53 21.18
N THR A 101 -19.78 8.84 21.35
CA THR A 101 -20.92 9.42 22.06
C THR A 101 -21.72 10.35 21.13
N SER A 102 -23.05 10.29 21.24
CA SER A 102 -24.00 11.02 20.39
C SER A 102 -24.01 12.54 20.55
N LEU A 103 -23.05 13.14 21.26
CA LEU A 103 -23.05 14.57 21.62
C LEU A 103 -21.79 15.38 21.22
N GLY A 104 -20.82 14.80 20.52
CA GLY A 104 -19.55 15.49 20.25
C GLY A 104 -19.37 16.01 18.83
N ASN A 105 -20.02 17.12 18.45
CA ASN A 105 -19.54 17.95 17.34
C ASN A 105 -18.71 19.10 17.92
N SER A 106 -17.44 18.84 18.23
CA SER A 106 -16.51 19.93 18.58
C SER A 106 -15.81 20.39 17.29
N ALA A 107 -16.32 21.45 16.68
CA ALA A 107 -15.54 22.26 15.76
C ALA A 107 -14.57 23.08 16.62
N SER A 108 -13.26 22.96 16.35
CA SER A 108 -12.26 23.92 16.84
C SER A 108 -12.17 25.09 15.88
#